data_AF-A0A1Q6JH06-F1
#
_entry.id   AF-A0A1Q6JH06-F1
#
_cell.length_a   1.000
_cell.length_b   1.000
_cell.length_c   1.000
_cell.angle_alpha   90.00
_cell.angle_beta   90.00
_cell.angle_gamma   90.00
#
_symmetry.space_group_name_H-M   'P 1'
#
loop_
_entity.id
_entity.type
_entity.pdbx_description
1 polymer ?
#
loop_
_entity_poly.entity_id
_entity_poly.type
_entity_poly.pdbx_seq_one_letter_code
_entity_poly.pdbx_strand_id
1 'polypeptide(L)'
;MLLENFYKIIHIKEREDGKQEIEIELNPGHVLYQGHFPGQPVVPGVCTLQIIKESAEQIASQPLQYVQIASSKFLSAINPLETPLLQLFIRLEKTEEHLFKLQAEGICNGKEFIKLKAVLMASKYQ
;
A
#
# COMPACT_ATOMS: atom_id res chain seq x y z
N MET A 1 6.70 -7.07 10.47
CA MET A 1 6.61 -6.17 9.30
C MET A 1 7.94 -6.23 8.57
N LEU A 2 7.93 -6.19 7.23
CA LEU A 2 9.17 -6.24 6.43
C LEU A 2 9.93 -4.90 6.47
N LEU A 3 9.23 -3.79 6.74
CA LEU A 3 9.74 -2.42 6.70
C LEU A 3 9.55 -1.75 8.07
N GLU A 4 10.32 -2.18 9.07
CA GLU A 4 10.23 -1.64 10.42
C GLU A 4 10.45 -0.12 10.44
N ASN A 5 9.56 0.62 11.10
CA ASN A 5 9.59 2.09 11.20
C ASN A 5 9.58 2.84 9.86
N PHE A 6 9.15 2.22 8.75
CA PHE A 6 9.07 2.89 7.43
C PHE A 6 7.87 3.80 7.29
N TYR A 7 6.74 3.41 7.88
CA TYR A 7 5.50 4.16 7.85
C TYR A 7 4.63 3.77 9.04
N LYS A 8 3.57 4.53 9.27
CA LYS A 8 2.45 4.12 10.15
C LYS A 8 1.12 4.40 9.47
N ILE A 9 0.12 3.61 9.80
CA ILE A 9 -1.27 3.88 9.45
C ILE A 9 -1.82 4.85 10.50
N ILE A 10 -2.31 6.01 10.07
CA ILE A 10 -2.96 6.99 10.94
C ILE A 10 -4.39 6.55 11.23
N HIS A 11 -5.17 6.25 10.18
CA HIS A 11 -6.52 5.72 10.33
C HIS A 11 -6.95 4.89 9.13
N ILE A 12 -7.98 4.06 9.35
CA ILE A 12 -8.73 3.34 8.31
C ILE A 12 -10.20 3.73 8.49
N LYS A 13 -10.84 4.16 7.40
CA LYS A 13 -12.25 4.57 7.38
C LYS A 13 -12.98 3.91 6.22
N GLU A 14 -14.14 3.35 6.50
CA GLU A 14 -15.03 2.85 5.45
C GLU A 14 -15.73 4.00 4.71
N ARG A 15 -15.79 3.92 3.39
CA ARG A 15 -16.47 4.86 2.51
C ARG A 15 -17.78 4.28 2.00
N GLU A 16 -18.71 5.16 1.65
CA GLU A 16 -20.02 4.80 1.08
C GLU A 16 -19.92 4.03 -0.25
N ASP A 17 -18.83 4.19 -1.00
CA ASP A 17 -18.59 3.47 -2.25
C ASP A 17 -18.08 2.03 -2.02
N GLY A 18 -17.91 1.60 -0.77
CA GLY A 18 -17.41 0.27 -0.40
C GLY A 18 -15.88 0.12 -0.50
N LYS A 19 -15.15 1.24 -0.63
CA LYS A 19 -13.69 1.26 -0.42
C LYS A 19 -13.37 1.57 1.04
N GLN A 20 -12.21 1.11 1.48
CA GLN A 20 -11.56 1.55 2.71
C GLN A 20 -10.57 2.67 2.35
N GLU A 21 -10.74 3.82 2.98
CA GLU A 21 -9.80 4.94 2.92
C GLU A 21 -8.79 4.81 4.06
N ILE A 22 -7.52 4.86 3.70
CA ILE A 22 -6.41 4.64 4.62
C ILE A 22 -5.47 5.82 4.52
N GLU A 23 -5.28 6.51 5.62
CA GLU A 23 -4.27 7.56 5.74
C GLU A 23 -3.00 6.96 6.34
N ILE A 24 -1.86 7.22 5.70
CA ILE A 24 -0.56 6.72 6.14
C ILE A 24 0.46 7.85 6.15
N GLU A 25 1.30 7.83 7.17
CA GLU A 25 2.44 8.73 7.29
C GLU A 25 3.73 7.93 7.11
N LEU A 26 4.49 8.27 6.06
CA LEU A 26 5.83 7.78 5.84
C LEU A 26 6.78 8.37 6.88
N ASN A 27 7.80 7.61 7.28
CA ASN A 27 8.88 8.11 8.12
C ASN A 27 10.01 8.69 7.24
N PRO A 28 10.15 10.02 7.11
CA PRO A 28 11.13 10.62 6.22
C PRO A 28 12.59 10.31 6.61
N GLY A 29 12.83 9.95 7.87
CA GLY A 29 14.14 9.59 8.41
C GLY A 29 14.55 8.12 8.19
N HIS A 30 13.75 7.33 7.47
CA HIS A 30 14.05 5.91 7.29
C HIS A 30 15.32 5.68 6.43
N VAL A 31 16.22 4.83 6.92
CA VAL A 31 17.55 4.58 6.33
C VAL A 31 17.51 4.13 4.86
N LEU A 32 16.43 3.47 4.45
CA LEU A 32 16.24 3.00 3.07
C LEU A 32 16.29 4.16 2.05
N TYR A 33 15.80 5.35 2.41
CA TYR A 33 15.79 6.49 1.49
C TYR A 33 17.18 7.04 1.21
N GLN A 34 18.17 6.78 2.06
CA GLN A 34 19.57 7.19 1.81
C GLN A 34 20.15 6.51 0.56
N GLY A 35 19.68 5.30 0.26
CA GLY A 35 20.09 4.53 -0.92
C GLY A 35 19.17 4.68 -2.13
N HIS A 36 18.02 5.35 -2.01
CA HIS A 36 17.00 5.38 -3.06
C HIS A 36 16.40 6.78 -3.22
N PHE A 37 17.06 7.73 -3.89
CA PHE A 37 18.44 7.73 -4.40
C PHE A 37 19.28 8.73 -3.60
N PRO A 38 20.61 8.60 -3.53
CA PRO A 38 21.45 9.57 -2.82
C PRO A 38 21.18 11.00 -3.29
N GLY A 39 20.76 11.89 -2.37
CA GLY A 39 20.40 13.28 -2.67
C GLY A 39 19.00 13.51 -3.27
N GLN A 40 18.30 12.44 -3.68
CA GLN A 40 16.94 12.50 -4.22
C GLN A 40 16.10 11.32 -3.70
N PRO A 41 15.61 11.39 -2.45
CA PRO A 41 14.88 10.29 -1.85
C PRO A 41 13.53 10.07 -2.55
N VAL A 42 13.25 8.82 -2.85
CA VAL A 42 12.04 8.34 -3.52
C VAL A 42 11.58 7.07 -2.82
N VAL A 43 10.28 6.92 -2.60
CA VAL A 43 9.72 5.65 -2.11
C VAL A 43 9.87 4.56 -3.18
N PRO A 44 10.55 3.44 -2.90
CA PRO A 44 10.63 2.34 -3.87
C PRO A 44 9.25 1.73 -4.11
N GLY A 45 8.95 1.40 -5.37
CA GLY A 45 7.64 0.84 -5.74
C GLY A 45 7.29 -0.45 -5.00
N VAL A 46 8.28 -1.29 -4.68
CA VAL A 46 8.07 -2.50 -3.87
C VAL A 46 7.64 -2.19 -2.43
N CYS A 47 8.10 -1.09 -1.84
CA CYS A 47 7.63 -0.64 -0.52
C CYS A 47 6.19 -0.17 -0.60
N THR A 48 5.79 0.49 -1.69
CA THR A 48 4.39 0.84 -1.92
C THR A 48 3.49 -0.38 -2.01
N LEU A 49 3.92 -1.45 -2.71
CA LEU A 49 3.18 -2.71 -2.75
C LEU A 49 3.09 -3.34 -1.36
N GLN A 50 4.18 -3.31 -0.58
CA GLN A 50 4.17 -3.83 0.79
C GLN A 50 3.17 -3.07 1.68
N ILE A 51 3.15 -1.74 1.62
CA ILE A 51 2.19 -0.91 2.36
C ILE A 51 0.75 -1.30 1.99
N ILE A 52 0.44 -1.42 0.69
CA ILE A 52 -0.90 -1.81 0.23
C ILE A 52 -1.27 -3.20 0.76
N LYS A 53 -0.32 -4.15 0.75
CA LYS A 53 -0.54 -5.50 1.28
C LYS A 53 -0.85 -5.48 2.77
N GLU A 54 -0.02 -4.82 3.56
CA GLU A 54 -0.19 -4.71 5.01
C GLU A 54 -1.48 -3.96 5.37
N SER A 55 -1.87 -2.94 4.58
CA SER A 55 -3.18 -2.31 4.66
C SER A 55 -4.34 -3.29 4.39
N ALA A 56 -4.23 -4.13 3.36
CA ALA A 56 -5.22 -5.17 3.08
C ALA A 56 -5.29 -6.23 4.19
N GLU A 57 -4.16 -6.57 4.83
CA GLU A 57 -4.12 -7.46 6.00
C GLU A 57 -4.87 -6.88 7.20
N GLN A 58 -4.74 -5.55 7.45
CA GLN A 58 -5.52 -4.87 8.48
C GLN A 58 -7.03 -4.94 8.19
N ILE A 59 -7.43 -4.68 6.94
CA ILE A 59 -8.84 -4.77 6.52
C ILE A 59 -9.37 -6.20 6.69
N ALA A 60 -8.61 -7.20 6.27
CA ALA A 60 -9.01 -8.61 6.37
C ALA A 60 -8.86 -9.20 7.78
N SER A 61 -8.20 -8.48 8.69
CA SER A 61 -7.79 -8.98 10.02
C SER A 61 -7.04 -10.32 9.97
N GLN A 62 -6.23 -10.54 8.92
CA GLN A 62 -5.40 -11.74 8.77
C GLN A 62 -4.22 -11.51 7.81
N PRO A 63 -3.12 -12.28 7.94
CA PRO A 63 -2.00 -12.19 7.01
C PRO A 63 -2.35 -12.62 5.59
N LEU A 64 -1.85 -11.91 4.59
CA LEU A 64 -2.13 -12.11 3.17
C LEU A 64 -0.82 -12.17 2.38
N GLN A 65 -0.82 -12.91 1.27
CA GLN A 65 0.28 -12.91 0.29
C GLN A 65 -0.25 -12.58 -1.09
N TYR A 66 0.54 -11.86 -1.88
CA TYR A 66 0.24 -11.69 -3.30
C TYR A 66 0.39 -13.03 -4.02
N VAL A 67 -0.67 -13.47 -4.70
CA VAL A 67 -0.66 -14.64 -5.60
C VAL A 67 -0.41 -14.18 -7.03
N GLN A 68 -1.09 -13.10 -7.43
CA GLN A 68 -0.99 -12.55 -8.77
C GLN A 68 -1.18 -11.05 -8.73
N ILE A 69 -0.35 -10.32 -9.49
CA ILE A 69 -0.55 -8.90 -9.78
C ILE A 69 -0.97 -8.79 -11.23
N ALA A 70 -2.25 -8.51 -11.48
CA ALA A 70 -2.80 -8.36 -12.82
C ALA A 70 -2.40 -7.02 -13.45
N SER A 71 -2.23 -5.98 -12.64
CA SER A 71 -1.74 -4.66 -13.08
C SER A 71 -1.15 -3.91 -11.89
N SER A 72 0.06 -3.35 -12.06
CA SER A 72 0.65 -2.39 -11.13
C SER A 72 1.20 -1.21 -11.92
N LYS A 73 0.56 -0.05 -11.80
CA LYS A 73 0.96 1.19 -12.48
C LYS A 73 1.48 2.17 -11.45
N PHE A 74 2.77 2.48 -11.50
CA PHE A 74 3.38 3.56 -10.73
C PHE A 74 3.32 4.83 -11.57
N LEU A 75 2.49 5.78 -11.16
CA LEU A 75 2.11 6.94 -11.98
C LEU A 75 2.92 8.19 -11.62
N SER A 76 3.40 8.28 -10.38
CA SER A 76 4.28 9.36 -9.94
C SER A 76 5.20 8.86 -8.82
N ALA A 77 6.40 9.45 -8.75
CA ALA A 77 7.33 9.20 -7.65
C ALA A 77 6.86 9.95 -6.40
N ILE A 78 7.06 9.34 -5.22
CA ILE A 78 6.80 9.97 -3.93
C ILE A 78 8.15 10.34 -3.32
N ASN A 79 8.34 11.62 -2.99
CA ASN A 79 9.45 12.06 -2.16
C ASN A 79 8.97 12.07 -0.69
N PRO A 80 9.48 11.17 0.17
CA PRO A 80 9.03 11.06 1.56
C PRO A 80 9.36 12.29 2.42
N LEU A 81 10.32 13.12 2.00
CA LEU A 81 10.67 14.37 2.69
C LEU A 81 9.71 15.51 2.35
N GLU A 82 9.14 15.51 1.14
CA GLU A 82 8.22 16.55 0.67
C GLU A 82 6.76 16.18 0.94
N THR A 83 6.42 14.89 0.78
CA THR A 83 5.05 14.39 0.83
C THR A 83 4.97 13.10 1.66
N PRO A 84 5.02 13.20 3.00
CA PRO A 84 4.99 12.04 3.88
C PRO A 84 3.59 11.46 4.06
N LEU A 85 2.53 12.26 3.85
CA LEU A 85 1.15 11.83 4.00
C LEU A 85 0.60 11.26 2.69
N LEU A 86 0.18 10.01 2.73
CA LEU A 86 -0.39 9.29 1.58
C LEU A 86 -1.82 8.85 1.90
N GLN A 87 -2.66 8.85 0.87
CA GLN A 87 -4.00 8.27 0.94
C GLN A 87 -4.06 7.04 0.04
N LEU A 88 -4.52 5.91 0.59
CA LEU A 88 -4.88 4.72 -0.17
C LEU A 88 -6.38 4.50 -0.11
N PHE A 89 -6.95 4.11 -1.26
CA PHE A 89 -8.33 3.68 -1.38
C PHE A 89 -8.34 2.23 -1.82
N ILE A 90 -8.72 1.33 -0.91
CA ILE A 90 -8.66 -0.11 -1.11
C ILE A 90 -10.06 -0.70 -1.17
N ARG A 91 -10.38 -1.41 -2.25
CA ARG A 91 -11.47 -2.38 -2.28
C ARG A 91 -10.88 -3.77 -2.14
N LEU A 92 -11.33 -4.49 -1.12
CA LEU A 92 -10.91 -5.86 -0.86
C LEU A 92 -12.14 -6.76 -0.82
N GLU A 93 -12.26 -7.65 -1.80
CA GLU A 93 -13.39 -8.56 -1.94
C GLU A 93 -12.93 -9.99 -1.69
N LYS A 94 -13.52 -10.65 -0.70
CA LYS A 94 -13.30 -12.08 -0.48
C LYS A 94 -13.98 -12.87 -1.58
N THR A 95 -13.25 -13.79 -2.21
CA THR A 95 -13.79 -14.72 -3.21
C THR A 95 -13.80 -16.14 -2.66
N GLU A 96 -13.91 -17.13 -3.54
CA GLU A 96 -13.81 -18.56 -3.23
C GLU A 96 -12.41 -18.91 -2.64
N GLU A 97 -12.33 -20.03 -1.92
CA GLU A 97 -11.06 -20.68 -1.50
C GLU A 97 -9.99 -19.76 -0.89
N HIS A 98 -10.36 -18.88 0.03
CA HIS A 98 -9.42 -18.03 0.79
C HIS A 98 -8.67 -16.98 -0.04
N LEU A 99 -9.15 -16.73 -1.25
CA LEU A 99 -8.64 -15.68 -2.13
C LEU A 99 -9.35 -14.34 -1.89
N PHE A 100 -8.62 -13.27 -2.20
CA PHE A 100 -9.08 -11.89 -2.11
C PHE A 100 -8.75 -11.15 -3.40
N LYS A 101 -9.75 -10.53 -4.03
CA LYS A 101 -9.53 -9.55 -5.09
C LYS A 101 -9.24 -8.20 -4.46
N LEU A 102 -8.08 -7.64 -4.77
CA LEU A 102 -7.63 -6.33 -4.31
C LEU A 102 -7.63 -5.35 -5.48
N GLN A 103 -8.28 -4.21 -5.28
CA GLN A 103 -8.10 -3.02 -6.10
C GLN A 103 -7.66 -1.88 -5.19
N ALA A 104 -6.52 -1.27 -5.50
CA ALA A 104 -5.99 -0.15 -4.72
C ALA A 104 -5.63 1.02 -5.63
N GLU A 105 -5.89 2.22 -5.11
CA GLU A 105 -5.53 3.49 -5.72
C GLU A 105 -4.87 4.36 -4.66
N GLY A 106 -3.72 4.93 -4.98
CA GLY A 106 -3.00 5.82 -4.08
C GLY A 106 -2.98 7.24 -4.62
N ILE A 107 -3.37 8.20 -3.78
CA ILE A 107 -3.39 9.62 -4.09
C ILE A 107 -2.51 10.37 -3.07
N CYS A 108 -1.75 11.33 -3.58
CA CYS A 108 -0.96 12.26 -2.78
C CYS A 108 -1.01 13.64 -3.44
N ASN A 109 -1.35 14.69 -2.68
CA ASN A 109 -1.51 16.06 -3.20
C ASN A 109 -2.38 16.15 -4.47
N GLY A 110 -3.50 15.40 -4.49
CA GLY A 110 -4.42 15.36 -5.64
C GLY A 110 -3.90 14.64 -6.88
N LYS A 111 -2.71 14.01 -6.82
CA LYS A 111 -2.13 13.22 -7.91
C LYS A 111 -2.10 11.75 -7.56
N GLU A 112 -2.45 10.91 -8.52
CA GLU A 112 -2.32 9.47 -8.36
C GLU A 112 -0.84 9.06 -8.42
N PHE A 113 -0.41 8.22 -7.48
CA PHE A 113 0.93 7.64 -7.49
C PHE A 113 0.92 6.15 -7.80
N ILE A 114 -0.17 5.44 -7.52
CA ILE A 114 -0.30 4.01 -7.84
C ILE A 114 -1.73 3.60 -8.17
N LYS A 115 -1.85 2.67 -9.12
CA LYS A 115 -3.04 1.84 -9.34
C LYS A 115 -2.65 0.37 -9.35
N LEU A 116 -3.26 -0.42 -8.48
CA LEU A 116 -2.98 -1.85 -8.32
C LEU A 116 -4.26 -2.67 -8.47
N LYS A 117 -4.16 -3.76 -9.24
CA LYS A 117 -5.13 -4.85 -9.25
C LYS A 117 -4.39 -6.15 -9.00
N ALA A 118 -4.75 -6.86 -7.93
CA ALA A 118 -4.07 -8.07 -7.51
C ALA A 118 -5.04 -9.10 -6.92
N VAL A 119 -4.58 -10.33 -6.82
CA VAL A 119 -5.20 -11.41 -6.06
C VAL A 119 -4.26 -11.74 -4.90
N LEU A 120 -4.83 -11.82 -3.70
CA LEU A 120 -4.14 -12.26 -2.49
C LEU A 120 -4.73 -13.54 -1.95
N MET A 121 -3.96 -14.28 -1.18
CA MET A 121 -4.39 -15.47 -0.44
C MET A 121 -4.04 -15.30 1.03
N ALA A 122 -4.87 -15.85 1.93
CA ALA A 122 -4.52 -15.90 3.34
C ALA A 122 -3.28 -16.79 3.55
N SER A 123 -2.27 -16.28 4.25
CA SER A 123 -0.92 -16.88 4.31
C SER A 123 -0.88 -18.31 4.88
N LYS A 124 -1.94 -18.74 5.58
CA LYS A 124 -2.03 -20.08 6.20
C LYS A 124 -2.41 -21.21 5.23
N TYR A 125 -2.71 -20.90 3.97
CA TYR A 125 -3.11 -21.86 2.94
C TYR A 125 -2.11 -21.95 1.78
N GLN A 126 -0.88 -21.48 2.01
CA GLN A 126 0.22 -21.60 1.06
C GLN A 126 0.97 -22.92 1.25
#